data_AF-A0A955P1S3-F1
#
_entry.id   AF-A0A955P1S3-F1
#
_cell.length_a   1.000
_cell.length_b   1.000
_cell.length_c   1.000
_cell.angle_alpha   90.00
_cell.angle_beta   90.00
_cell.angle_gamma   90.00
#
_symmetry.space_group_name_H-M   'P 1'
#
loop_
_entity.id
_entity.type
_entity.pdbx_description
1 polymer ?
#
loop_
_entity_poly.entity_id
_entity_poly.type
_entity_poly.pdbx_seq_one_letter_code
_entity_poly.pdbx_strand_id
1 'polypeptide(L)'
;MKNFFFLFSVLVFLNLNSAFAEEAPSWIWVDSVGDKQDAYFRVEFDLAEAPVSATFAGTCDDECSVYLNGKQILSLRGWDEVGTAPAMDALRKGKNVLAIETENNNAAAGLIGRLTVESSDGTMTRVATDGSWKASTEEAEKWNQIDFDDSGWSNATVVGELGEKNLPWSKSVNAETFAKAESMRYDLSPKAKPVDNLNLLPGFKAELLYTVPKPIQGSWVNITPAPDGGFFVSDQGDAGLFHIKPAKLGDPESRTIVESLPADISSAQGLVWAFDSLYVDVNGGGRSGLYRVTDSDNNGDLDQVEKLRAIDGGGEHGPHAVILSEDGKNLYVACGNHTHLTKIDSSRAPQNWSEDLLLPRQWDARGHAKGVLAPGG
;
A
#
# COMPACT_ATOMS: atom_id res chain seq x y z
N MET A 1 -38.70 -26.78 56.56
CA MET A 1 -38.73 -26.36 55.14
C MET A 1 -37.33 -25.93 54.76
N LYS A 2 -36.72 -26.64 53.81
CA LYS A 2 -35.34 -26.45 53.34
C LYS A 2 -35.32 -25.27 52.36
N ASN A 3 -34.50 -24.25 52.61
CA ASN A 3 -34.06 -23.33 51.56
C ASN A 3 -32.54 -23.41 51.46
N PHE A 4 -32.09 -24.12 50.42
CA PHE A 4 -30.72 -24.17 49.96
C PHE A 4 -30.51 -22.97 49.02
N PHE A 5 -29.64 -22.03 49.36
CA PHE A 5 -29.11 -21.06 48.40
C PHE A 5 -27.72 -21.55 48.00
N PHE A 6 -27.59 -22.08 46.78
CA PHE A 6 -26.31 -22.28 46.14
C PHE A 6 -25.90 -20.95 45.49
N LEU A 7 -24.92 -20.25 46.07
CA LEU A 7 -24.17 -19.24 45.34
C LEU A 7 -23.16 -19.96 44.45
N PHE A 8 -23.44 -20.04 43.15
CA PHE A 8 -22.42 -20.33 42.15
C PHE A 8 -21.68 -19.02 41.85
N SER A 9 -20.55 -18.80 42.52
CA SER A 9 -19.58 -17.80 42.09
C SER A 9 -18.77 -18.43 40.96
N VAL A 10 -19.19 -18.21 39.72
CA VAL A 10 -18.36 -18.51 38.55
C VAL A 10 -17.39 -17.34 38.41
N LEU A 11 -16.18 -17.48 38.98
CA LEU A 11 -15.06 -16.66 38.57
C LEU A 11 -14.64 -17.12 37.17
N VAL A 12 -15.17 -16.46 36.14
CA VAL A 12 -14.56 -16.49 34.81
C VAL A 12 -13.32 -15.58 34.89
N PHE A 13 -12.16 -16.16 35.19
CA PHE A 13 -10.91 -15.54 34.76
C PHE A 13 -10.85 -15.69 33.24
N LEU A 14 -11.34 -14.68 32.53
CA LEU A 14 -10.97 -14.44 31.15
C LEU A 14 -9.48 -14.07 31.17
N ASN A 15 -8.61 -15.08 31.09
CA ASN A 15 -7.23 -14.91 30.64
C ASN A 15 -7.26 -14.60 29.14
N LEU A 16 -7.71 -13.39 28.81
CA LEU A 16 -7.44 -12.75 27.53
C LEU A 16 -6.00 -12.26 27.56
N ASN A 17 -5.01 -13.16 27.43
CA ASN A 17 -3.61 -12.84 27.11
C ASN A 17 -2.74 -14.10 26.96
N SER A 18 -3.06 -15.01 26.04
CA SER A 18 -2.09 -16.05 25.66
C SER A 18 -2.04 -16.43 24.17
N ALA A 19 -2.88 -15.87 23.29
CA ALA A 19 -2.79 -16.17 21.85
C ALA A 19 -1.69 -15.40 21.11
N PHE A 20 -1.09 -14.39 21.76
CA PHE A 20 0.04 -13.61 21.23
C PHE A 20 1.41 -14.23 21.57
N ALA A 21 1.47 -15.16 22.52
CA ALA A 21 2.73 -15.55 23.17
C ALA A 21 3.50 -16.67 22.48
N GLU A 22 2.90 -17.46 21.58
CA GLU A 22 3.56 -18.71 21.19
C GLU A 22 4.68 -18.54 20.15
N GLU A 23 4.73 -17.43 19.40
CA GLU A 23 5.82 -17.14 18.44
C GLU A 23 5.99 -15.63 18.18
N ALA A 24 6.30 -14.83 19.21
CA ALA A 24 6.71 -13.43 18.99
C ALA A 24 7.99 -13.38 18.16
N PRO A 25 8.11 -12.50 17.16
CA PRO A 25 9.35 -12.37 16.42
C PRO A 25 10.42 -11.71 17.29
N SER A 26 11.66 -12.12 17.12
CA SER A 26 12.83 -11.53 17.76
C SER A 26 13.64 -10.77 16.71
N TRP A 27 14.39 -9.76 17.17
CA TRP A 27 15.40 -9.11 16.35
C TRP A 27 16.53 -10.09 16.10
N ILE A 28 16.87 -10.31 14.83
CA ILE A 28 17.95 -11.20 14.41
C ILE A 28 18.97 -10.45 13.57
N TRP A 29 20.21 -10.93 13.59
CA TRP A 29 21.28 -10.49 12.71
C TRP A 29 22.26 -11.63 12.42
N VAL A 30 23.31 -11.35 11.64
CA VAL A 30 24.50 -12.22 11.53
C VAL A 30 25.37 -12.11 12.80
N ASP A 31 26.34 -13.00 12.97
CA ASP A 31 27.15 -13.17 14.20
C ASP A 31 27.73 -11.88 14.80
N SER A 32 28.07 -10.89 13.96
CA SER A 32 28.50 -9.57 14.42
C SER A 32 28.07 -8.50 13.43
N VAL A 33 27.57 -7.37 13.96
CA VAL A 33 27.27 -6.16 13.19
C VAL A 33 28.58 -5.54 12.71
N GLY A 34 28.73 -5.41 11.39
CA GLY A 34 29.80 -4.67 10.74
C GLY A 34 29.32 -3.35 10.15
N ASP A 35 30.25 -2.41 9.95
CA ASP A 35 29.99 -1.19 9.17
C ASP A 35 29.75 -1.58 7.69
N LYS A 36 28.66 -1.09 7.09
CA LYS A 36 28.34 -1.32 5.67
C LYS A 36 28.30 -2.80 5.31
N GLN A 37 27.31 -3.48 5.87
CA GLN A 37 27.21 -4.93 5.83
C GLN A 37 25.86 -5.35 5.25
N ASP A 38 25.92 -6.05 4.14
CA ASP A 38 24.76 -6.78 3.62
C ASP A 38 24.63 -8.10 4.37
N ALA A 39 23.39 -8.48 4.65
CA ALA A 39 23.08 -9.76 5.27
C ALA A 39 21.84 -10.38 4.62
N TYR A 40 21.88 -11.70 4.52
CA TYR A 40 20.88 -12.51 3.83
C TYR A 40 20.32 -13.52 4.82
N PHE A 41 19.00 -13.53 4.98
CA PHE A 41 18.31 -14.38 5.94
C PHE A 41 17.30 -15.25 5.22
N ARG A 42 17.24 -16.56 5.52
CA ARG A 42 16.19 -17.42 4.98
C ARG A 42 15.69 -18.46 5.97
N VAL A 43 14.44 -18.85 5.80
CA VAL A 43 13.82 -19.97 6.52
C VAL A 43 12.91 -20.75 5.57
N GLU A 44 12.98 -22.08 5.68
CA GLU A 44 12.09 -22.99 4.96
C GLU A 44 10.91 -23.38 5.87
N PHE A 45 9.71 -23.47 5.30
CA PHE A 45 8.53 -23.91 6.03
C PHE A 45 7.54 -24.61 5.10
N ASP A 46 6.67 -25.45 5.66
CA ASP A 46 5.66 -26.20 4.92
C ASP A 46 4.24 -25.73 5.26
N LEU A 47 3.41 -25.59 4.22
CA LEU A 47 1.98 -25.38 4.36
C LEU A 47 1.22 -26.67 4.04
N ALA A 48 0.50 -27.21 5.03
CA ALA A 48 -0.25 -28.47 4.87
C ALA A 48 -1.37 -28.34 3.82
N GLU A 49 -1.99 -27.17 3.74
CA GLU A 49 -3.05 -26.86 2.78
C GLU A 49 -2.77 -25.55 2.03
N ALA A 50 -3.59 -25.26 1.01
CA ALA A 50 -3.43 -24.05 0.21
C ALA A 50 -3.74 -22.80 1.06
N PRO A 51 -2.93 -21.72 0.94
CA PRO A 51 -3.20 -20.47 1.64
C PRO A 51 -4.46 -19.80 1.07
N VAL A 52 -5.27 -19.22 1.94
CA VAL A 52 -6.45 -18.40 1.59
C VAL A 52 -6.32 -16.95 2.03
N SER A 53 -5.41 -16.67 2.96
CA SER A 53 -4.92 -15.33 3.26
C SER A 53 -3.48 -15.41 3.76
N ALA A 54 -2.66 -14.39 3.49
CA ALA A 54 -1.35 -14.28 4.09
C ALA A 54 -0.86 -12.83 4.13
N THR A 55 -0.26 -12.46 5.25
CA THR A 55 0.33 -11.13 5.49
C THR A 55 1.71 -11.29 6.09
N PHE A 56 2.70 -10.60 5.52
CA PHE A 56 3.97 -10.36 6.19
C PHE A 56 3.90 -9.02 6.94
N ALA A 57 4.44 -8.97 8.15
CA ALA A 57 4.68 -7.75 8.91
C ALA A 57 6.12 -7.77 9.42
N GLY A 58 6.89 -6.70 9.22
CA GLY A 58 8.29 -6.66 9.65
C GLY A 58 8.99 -5.36 9.31
N THR A 59 10.22 -5.23 9.79
CA THR A 59 11.09 -4.08 9.55
C THR A 59 12.56 -4.45 9.76
N CYS A 60 13.46 -3.56 9.36
CA CYS A 60 14.89 -3.78 9.35
C CYS A 60 15.65 -2.45 9.48
N ASP A 61 16.89 -2.51 9.96
CA ASP A 61 17.82 -1.39 10.05
C ASP A 61 19.05 -1.69 9.18
N ASP A 62 19.28 -1.03 8.03
CA ASP A 62 18.63 0.20 7.52
C ASP A 62 17.62 -0.04 6.38
N GLU A 63 17.90 -0.96 5.45
CA GLU A 63 17.01 -1.27 4.31
C GLU A 63 16.82 -2.78 4.16
N CYS A 64 15.68 -3.22 3.63
CA CYS A 64 15.48 -4.63 3.33
C CYS A 64 14.49 -4.91 2.21
N SER A 65 14.73 -6.04 1.55
CA SER A 65 13.87 -6.63 0.53
C SER A 65 13.41 -8.01 0.99
N VAL A 66 12.08 -8.22 1.02
CA VAL A 66 11.45 -9.46 1.48
C VAL A 66 10.96 -10.27 0.29
N TYR A 67 11.31 -11.55 0.26
CA TYR A 67 11.02 -12.49 -0.82
C TYR A 67 10.25 -13.71 -0.28
N LEU A 68 9.26 -14.15 -1.05
CA LEU A 68 8.62 -15.46 -0.88
C LEU A 68 8.79 -16.26 -2.14
N ASN A 69 9.45 -17.42 -2.04
CA ASN A 69 9.71 -18.31 -3.18
C ASN A 69 10.34 -17.54 -4.37
N GLY A 70 11.29 -16.66 -4.08
CA GLY A 70 11.97 -15.81 -5.07
C GLY A 70 11.19 -14.59 -5.57
N LYS A 71 9.90 -14.44 -5.23
CA LYS A 71 9.11 -13.25 -5.57
C LYS A 71 9.24 -12.21 -4.46
N GLN A 72 9.72 -11.01 -4.81
CA GLN A 72 9.75 -9.89 -3.87
C GLN A 72 8.31 -9.46 -3.53
N ILE A 73 8.01 -9.32 -2.24
CA ILE A 73 6.70 -8.91 -1.73
C ILE A 73 6.73 -7.56 -1.02
N LEU A 74 7.89 -7.12 -0.55
CA LEU A 74 8.06 -5.88 0.20
C LEU A 74 9.49 -5.35 0.03
N SER A 75 9.63 -4.04 0.01
CA SER A 75 10.90 -3.32 0.15
C SER A 75 10.68 -2.21 1.17
N LEU A 76 11.59 -2.06 2.12
CA LEU A 76 11.52 -1.04 3.17
C LEU A 76 12.84 -0.28 3.25
N ARG A 77 12.73 1.00 3.59
CA ARG A 77 13.83 1.86 4.02
C ARG A 77 13.48 2.46 5.37
N GLY A 78 14.35 2.25 6.35
CA GLY A 78 14.15 2.66 7.74
C GLY A 78 13.45 1.60 8.59
N TRP A 79 13.71 1.68 9.90
CA TRP A 79 13.25 0.73 10.92
C TRP A 79 12.08 1.24 11.76
N ASP A 80 11.73 2.52 11.66
CA ASP A 80 10.84 3.21 12.58
C ASP A 80 9.35 2.91 12.36
N GLU A 81 9.02 2.18 11.29
CA GLU A 81 7.69 1.65 11.04
C GLU A 81 7.73 0.14 10.73
N VAL A 82 6.68 -0.58 11.15
CA VAL A 82 6.47 -1.99 10.79
C VAL A 82 5.78 -2.05 9.44
N GLY A 83 6.55 -2.34 8.40
CA GLY A 83 6.03 -2.53 7.05
C GLY A 83 5.15 -3.78 6.95
N THR A 84 4.20 -3.76 6.03
CA THR A 84 3.25 -4.85 5.82
C THR A 84 3.05 -5.14 4.35
N ALA A 85 2.88 -6.41 3.98
CA ALA A 85 2.66 -6.84 2.59
C ALA A 85 1.75 -8.05 2.47
N PRO A 86 0.92 -8.14 1.41
CA PRO A 86 0.15 -9.33 1.10
C PRO A 86 1.09 -10.40 0.55
N ALA A 87 0.95 -11.62 1.06
CA ALA A 87 1.89 -12.71 0.77
C ALA A 87 1.25 -13.89 0.03
N MET A 88 -0.08 -13.96 -0.05
CA MET A 88 -0.81 -15.16 -0.49
C MET A 88 -0.40 -15.60 -1.90
N ASP A 89 -0.31 -14.67 -2.85
CA ASP A 89 0.00 -14.95 -4.25
C ASP A 89 1.42 -15.46 -4.49
N ALA A 90 2.29 -15.38 -3.49
CA ALA A 90 3.66 -15.89 -3.53
C ALA A 90 3.80 -17.26 -2.86
N LEU A 91 2.76 -17.79 -2.22
CA LEU A 91 2.78 -19.02 -1.42
C LEU A 91 2.12 -20.19 -2.16
N ARG A 92 2.47 -21.41 -1.74
CA ARG A 92 1.89 -22.66 -2.26
C ARG A 92 1.70 -23.70 -1.15
N LYS A 93 0.85 -24.71 -1.40
CA LYS A 93 0.83 -25.93 -0.57
C LYS A 93 2.20 -26.64 -0.64
N GLY A 94 2.65 -27.17 0.49
CA GLY A 94 3.97 -27.80 0.66
C GLY A 94 5.07 -26.80 0.95
N LYS A 95 6.28 -27.07 0.44
CA LYS A 95 7.49 -26.32 0.74
C LYS A 95 7.45 -24.89 0.21
N ASN A 96 7.75 -23.93 1.09
CA ASN A 96 7.96 -22.51 0.82
C ASN A 96 9.26 -22.02 1.45
N VAL A 97 9.77 -20.90 0.95
CA VAL A 97 10.91 -20.15 1.50
C VAL A 97 10.49 -18.72 1.74
N LEU A 98 10.78 -18.21 2.93
CA LEU A 98 10.80 -16.79 3.25
C LEU A 98 12.25 -16.35 3.34
N ALA A 99 12.61 -15.32 2.57
CA ALA A 99 13.97 -14.84 2.41
C ALA A 99 13.98 -13.31 2.55
N ILE A 100 14.96 -12.75 3.26
CA ILE A 100 15.07 -11.31 3.50
C ILE A 100 16.52 -10.89 3.30
N GLU A 101 16.73 -9.95 2.39
CA GLU A 101 17.99 -9.25 2.19
C GLU A 101 17.95 -7.96 3.00
N THR A 102 19.05 -7.62 3.64
CA THR A 102 19.19 -6.40 4.43
C THR A 102 20.48 -5.69 4.05
N GLU A 103 20.42 -4.37 3.92
CA GLU A 103 21.59 -3.50 3.73
C GLU A 103 21.73 -2.63 5.00
N ASN A 104 22.81 -2.84 5.75
CA ASN A 104 23.12 -2.00 6.90
C ASN A 104 24.14 -0.93 6.52
N ASN A 105 23.76 0.34 6.59
CA ASN A 105 24.61 1.49 6.25
C ASN A 105 25.25 2.15 7.49
N ASN A 106 24.82 1.77 8.70
CA ASN A 106 25.18 2.40 9.97
C ASN A 106 25.69 1.39 11.01
N ALA A 107 25.83 1.83 12.27
CA ALA A 107 26.46 1.05 13.35
C ALA A 107 25.51 0.07 14.08
N ALA A 108 24.19 0.20 13.92
CA ALA A 108 23.21 -0.70 14.51
C ALA A 108 22.48 -1.43 13.38
N ALA A 109 22.23 -2.72 13.55
CA ALA A 109 21.57 -3.53 12.53
C ALA A 109 20.68 -4.57 13.19
N GLY A 110 19.54 -4.84 12.56
CA GLY A 110 18.61 -5.83 13.04
C GLY A 110 17.48 -6.02 12.04
N LEU A 111 16.99 -7.25 11.99
CA LEU A 111 15.82 -7.66 11.21
C LEU A 111 14.78 -8.24 12.17
N ILE A 112 13.51 -7.85 12.01
CA ILE A 112 12.40 -8.46 12.73
C ILE A 112 11.20 -8.62 11.80
N GLY A 113 10.55 -9.78 11.82
CA GLY A 113 9.42 -10.03 10.93
C GLY A 113 8.60 -11.25 11.30
N ARG A 114 7.33 -11.27 10.88
CA ARG A 114 6.45 -12.42 10.98
C ARG A 114 5.55 -12.52 9.75
N LEU A 115 5.56 -13.70 9.13
CA LEU A 115 4.56 -14.10 8.15
C LEU A 115 3.43 -14.82 8.87
N THR A 116 2.19 -14.38 8.65
CA THR A 116 0.99 -15.06 9.12
C THR A 116 0.18 -15.56 7.92
N VAL A 117 -0.12 -16.86 7.88
CA VAL A 117 -0.85 -17.53 6.79
C VAL A 117 -2.09 -18.21 7.36
N GLU A 118 -3.25 -17.98 6.75
CA GLU A 118 -4.45 -18.79 6.97
C GLU A 118 -4.57 -19.79 5.83
N SER A 119 -4.68 -21.07 6.16
CA SER A 119 -4.89 -22.16 5.21
C SER A 119 -6.38 -22.40 4.94
N SER A 120 -6.71 -23.10 3.86
CA SER A 120 -8.10 -23.36 3.47
C SER A 120 -8.93 -24.17 4.47
N ASP A 121 -8.28 -24.86 5.41
CA ASP A 121 -8.91 -25.57 6.54
C ASP A 121 -9.09 -24.67 7.79
N GLY A 122 -8.67 -23.42 7.73
CA GLY A 122 -8.67 -22.46 8.82
C GLY A 122 -7.45 -22.52 9.74
N THR A 123 -6.45 -23.38 9.45
CA THR A 123 -5.21 -23.42 10.22
C THR A 123 -4.41 -22.12 10.03
N MET A 124 -3.96 -21.54 11.14
CA MET A 124 -3.05 -20.39 11.13
C MET A 124 -1.60 -20.85 11.28
N THR A 125 -0.77 -20.62 10.26
CA THR A 125 0.68 -20.81 10.33
C THR A 125 1.36 -19.46 10.55
N ARG A 126 2.29 -19.40 11.50
CA ARG A 126 3.13 -18.23 11.76
C ARG A 126 4.58 -18.62 11.51
N VAL A 127 5.33 -17.72 10.89
CA VAL A 127 6.78 -17.87 10.64
C VAL A 127 7.43 -16.59 11.11
N ALA A 128 7.98 -16.62 12.32
CA ALA A 128 8.59 -15.47 12.98
C ALA A 128 10.11 -15.49 12.84
N THR A 129 10.75 -14.31 12.81
CA THR A 129 12.20 -14.20 12.90
C THR A 129 12.69 -14.70 14.25
N ASP A 130 13.62 -15.64 14.25
CA ASP A 130 14.25 -16.20 15.44
C ASP A 130 15.63 -16.80 15.11
N GLY A 131 16.31 -17.39 16.09
CA GLY A 131 17.63 -17.99 15.91
C GLY A 131 17.67 -19.29 15.09
N SER A 132 16.54 -19.76 14.56
CA SER A 132 16.50 -20.92 13.66
C SER A 132 16.73 -20.54 12.20
N TRP A 133 16.59 -19.26 11.85
CA TRP A 133 16.83 -18.76 10.51
C TRP A 133 18.28 -18.96 10.09
N LYS A 134 18.49 -19.21 8.80
CA LYS A 134 19.82 -19.21 8.20
C LYS A 134 20.24 -17.79 7.85
N ALA A 135 21.50 -17.48 8.08
CA ALA A 135 22.08 -16.16 7.85
C ALA A 135 23.43 -16.25 7.12
N SER A 136 23.69 -15.31 6.21
CA SER A 136 24.95 -15.16 5.47
C SER A 136 25.27 -13.69 5.26
N THR A 137 26.56 -13.35 5.17
CA THR A 137 27.04 -12.04 4.72
C THR A 137 27.50 -12.06 3.26
N GLU A 138 27.41 -13.20 2.60
CA GLU A 138 27.79 -13.40 1.19
C GLU A 138 26.53 -13.66 0.36
N GLU A 139 26.35 -12.86 -0.69
CA GLU A 139 25.30 -13.08 -1.67
C GLU A 139 25.59 -14.37 -2.45
N ALA A 140 24.55 -15.21 -2.62
CA ALA A 140 24.63 -16.39 -3.46
C ALA A 140 23.53 -16.35 -4.54
N GLU A 141 23.85 -16.77 -5.76
CA GLU A 141 22.85 -16.78 -6.84
C GLU A 141 21.62 -17.61 -6.43
N LYS A 142 20.41 -17.05 -6.57
CA LYS A 142 19.13 -17.70 -6.27
C LYS A 142 18.97 -18.16 -4.81
N TRP A 143 19.69 -17.54 -3.87
CA TRP A 143 19.59 -17.83 -2.43
C TRP A 143 18.16 -17.74 -1.88
N ASN A 144 17.33 -16.89 -2.48
CA ASN A 144 15.93 -16.66 -2.13
C ASN A 144 14.93 -17.67 -2.76
N GLN A 145 15.41 -18.69 -3.50
CA GLN A 145 14.59 -19.72 -4.13
C GLN A 145 14.44 -20.97 -3.23
N ILE A 146 13.43 -21.78 -3.52
CA ILE A 146 13.08 -22.97 -2.73
C ILE A 146 14.14 -24.08 -2.79
N ASP A 147 14.84 -24.19 -3.92
CA ASP A 147 15.78 -25.27 -4.20
C ASP A 147 17.24 -24.92 -3.81
N PHE A 148 17.45 -23.76 -3.17
CA PHE A 148 18.77 -23.36 -2.70
C PHE A 148 19.21 -24.18 -1.47
N ASP A 149 20.46 -24.63 -1.49
CA ASP A 149 21.11 -25.36 -0.40
C ASP A 149 21.83 -24.37 0.54
N ASP A 150 21.25 -24.17 1.72
CA ASP A 150 21.79 -23.30 2.78
C ASP A 150 22.53 -24.07 3.88
N SER A 151 22.91 -25.33 3.64
CA SER A 151 23.65 -26.12 4.62
C SER A 151 25.00 -25.50 5.00
N GLY A 152 25.56 -24.65 4.15
CA GLY A 152 26.76 -23.85 4.42
C GLY A 152 26.52 -22.58 5.23
N TRP A 153 25.27 -22.17 5.47
CA TRP A 153 24.94 -20.95 6.20
C TRP A 153 24.88 -21.20 7.70
N SER A 154 25.38 -20.23 8.46
CA SER A 154 25.23 -20.17 9.91
C SER A 154 23.78 -19.89 10.28
N ASN A 155 23.41 -20.16 11.52
CA ASN A 155 22.14 -19.70 12.05
C ASN A 155 22.23 -18.22 12.41
N ALA A 156 21.10 -17.51 12.36
CA ALA A 156 21.00 -16.13 12.79
C ALA A 156 21.22 -16.00 14.32
N THR A 157 21.83 -14.90 14.71
CA THR A 157 21.98 -14.53 16.12
C THR A 157 20.80 -13.67 16.55
N VAL A 158 20.16 -14.04 17.67
CA VAL A 158 19.11 -13.21 18.28
C VAL A 158 19.75 -12.01 18.98
N VAL A 159 19.42 -10.81 18.51
CA VAL A 159 19.88 -9.52 19.04
C VAL A 159 19.05 -9.10 20.26
N GLY A 160 17.75 -9.42 20.26
CA GLY A 160 16.87 -9.21 21.41
C GLY A 160 15.39 -9.38 21.06
N GLU A 161 14.55 -9.29 22.09
CA GLU A 161 13.11 -9.56 21.94
C GLU A 161 12.31 -8.35 21.47
N LEU A 162 11.14 -8.58 20.86
CA LEU A 162 10.21 -7.52 20.49
C LEU A 162 9.85 -6.63 21.68
N GLY A 163 10.19 -5.34 21.60
CA GLY A 163 9.93 -4.36 22.64
C GLY A 163 10.89 -4.45 23.84
N GLU A 164 12.01 -5.16 23.75
CA GLU A 164 13.03 -5.20 24.78
C GLU A 164 13.60 -3.81 25.06
N LYS A 165 13.57 -3.36 26.33
CA LYS A 165 13.81 -1.95 26.70
C LYS A 165 15.15 -1.35 26.26
N ASN A 166 16.17 -2.18 26.04
CA ASN A 166 17.53 -1.72 25.76
C ASN A 166 17.85 -1.67 24.25
N LEU A 167 16.95 -2.11 23.39
CA LEU A 167 17.13 -2.02 21.94
C LEU A 167 16.75 -0.62 21.44
N PRO A 168 17.49 -0.06 20.47
CA PRO A 168 17.22 1.28 19.92
C PRO A 168 15.83 1.38 19.26
N TRP A 169 15.32 0.26 18.73
CA TRP A 169 14.06 0.20 17.98
C TRP A 169 12.80 0.12 18.85
N SER A 170 12.93 -0.26 20.13
CA SER A 170 11.79 -0.69 20.98
C SER A 170 10.75 0.38 21.28
N LYS A 171 11.06 1.66 21.03
CA LYS A 171 10.08 2.74 21.14
C LYS A 171 9.07 2.70 19.98
N SER A 172 9.54 2.42 18.77
CA SER A 172 8.72 2.42 17.54
C SER A 172 8.22 1.02 17.19
N VAL A 173 9.02 -0.01 17.47
CA VAL A 173 8.72 -1.41 17.16
C VAL A 173 8.52 -2.19 18.45
N ASN A 174 7.27 -2.44 18.80
CA ASN A 174 6.87 -3.13 20.03
C ASN A 174 5.61 -3.97 19.80
N ALA A 175 5.16 -4.71 20.82
CA ALA A 175 4.01 -5.59 20.72
C ALA A 175 2.73 -4.88 20.21
N GLU A 176 2.50 -3.62 20.55
CA GLU A 176 1.32 -2.86 20.10
C GLU A 176 1.43 -2.49 18.62
N THR A 177 2.57 -1.93 18.19
CA THR A 177 2.75 -1.54 16.79
C THR A 177 2.80 -2.75 15.86
N PHE A 178 3.39 -3.85 16.31
CA PHE A 178 3.40 -5.12 15.59
C PHE A 178 1.99 -5.74 15.50
N ALA A 179 1.24 -5.79 16.61
CA ALA A 179 -0.13 -6.27 16.61
C ALA A 179 -1.04 -5.42 15.71
N LYS A 180 -0.84 -4.10 15.68
CA LYS A 180 -1.53 -3.19 14.77
C LYS A 180 -1.22 -3.54 13.31
N ALA A 181 0.05 -3.71 12.96
CA ALA A 181 0.50 -4.13 11.63
C ALA A 181 -0.15 -5.45 11.20
N GLU A 182 -0.18 -6.45 12.08
CA GLU A 182 -0.80 -7.75 11.77
C GLU A 182 -2.32 -7.74 11.75
N SER A 183 -2.93 -6.85 12.53
CA SER A 183 -4.37 -6.62 12.47
C SER A 183 -4.81 -5.98 11.15
N MET A 184 -3.85 -5.47 10.35
CA MET A 184 -4.07 -5.17 8.93
C MET A 184 -4.27 -6.50 8.20
N ARG A 185 -5.44 -7.09 8.42
CA ARG A 185 -5.93 -8.19 7.60
C ARG A 185 -6.09 -7.61 6.21
N TYR A 186 -5.18 -7.99 5.32
CA TYR A 186 -5.42 -7.92 3.90
C TYR A 186 -6.48 -8.95 3.58
N ASP A 187 -7.72 -8.58 3.86
CA ASP A 187 -8.83 -9.21 3.22
C ASP A 187 -8.74 -8.86 1.73
N LEU A 188 -8.05 -9.70 0.97
CA LEU A 188 -8.03 -9.65 -0.49
C LEU A 188 -9.38 -10.13 -1.08
N SER A 189 -10.39 -10.37 -0.23
CA SER A 189 -11.73 -10.81 -0.64
C SER A 189 -12.73 -9.76 -1.15
N PRO A 190 -12.46 -8.45 -1.32
CA PRO A 190 -13.08 -7.82 -2.47
C PRO A 190 -12.41 -8.42 -3.71
N LYS A 191 -12.73 -9.68 -4.01
CA LYS A 191 -12.49 -10.26 -5.33
C LYS A 191 -13.23 -9.33 -6.27
N ALA A 192 -12.51 -8.76 -7.24
CA ALA A 192 -13.16 -8.12 -8.35
C ALA A 192 -14.30 -9.03 -8.85
N LYS A 193 -15.44 -8.44 -9.23
CA LYS A 193 -16.57 -9.23 -9.73
C LYS A 193 -16.02 -10.24 -10.76
N PRO A 194 -16.32 -11.55 -10.61
CA PRO A 194 -15.87 -12.54 -11.56
C PRO A 194 -16.16 -12.06 -12.97
N VAL A 195 -15.20 -12.20 -13.87
CA VAL A 195 -15.32 -11.80 -15.27
C VAL A 195 -16.60 -12.38 -15.89
N ASP A 196 -16.97 -13.60 -15.50
CA ASP A 196 -18.17 -14.31 -15.93
C ASP A 196 -19.49 -13.61 -15.55
N ASN A 197 -19.45 -12.67 -14.60
CA ASN A 197 -20.60 -11.86 -14.21
C ASN A 197 -20.71 -10.55 -15.01
N LEU A 198 -19.83 -10.31 -15.99
CA LEU A 198 -19.89 -9.16 -16.90
C LEU A 198 -20.72 -9.50 -18.14
N ASN A 199 -21.66 -8.63 -18.48
CA ASN A 199 -22.35 -8.71 -19.77
C ASN A 199 -21.48 -8.05 -20.84
N LEU A 200 -20.87 -8.87 -21.70
CA LEU A 200 -20.02 -8.41 -22.80
C LEU A 200 -20.78 -8.46 -24.13
N LEU A 201 -20.47 -7.51 -25.02
CA LEU A 201 -20.94 -7.54 -26.41
C LEU A 201 -20.29 -8.70 -27.19
N PRO A 202 -20.93 -9.21 -28.27
CA PRO A 202 -20.32 -10.25 -29.10
C PRO A 202 -18.92 -9.85 -29.60
N GLY A 203 -17.95 -10.73 -29.40
CA GLY A 203 -16.55 -10.53 -29.79
C GLY A 203 -15.65 -9.87 -28.73
N PHE A 204 -16.21 -9.37 -27.62
CA PHE A 204 -15.43 -8.82 -26.51
C PHE A 204 -15.06 -9.90 -25.48
N LYS A 205 -13.89 -9.73 -24.86
CA LYS A 205 -13.40 -10.53 -23.74
C LYS A 205 -12.98 -9.59 -22.62
N ALA A 206 -13.12 -10.03 -21.38
CA ALA A 206 -12.59 -9.34 -20.22
C ALA A 206 -11.68 -10.30 -19.44
N GLU A 207 -10.73 -9.75 -18.70
CA GLU A 207 -9.78 -10.47 -17.88
C GLU A 207 -9.54 -9.65 -16.61
N LEU A 208 -9.43 -10.33 -15.47
CA LEU A 208 -9.05 -9.68 -14.22
C LEU A 208 -7.53 -9.59 -14.16
N LEU A 209 -6.99 -8.37 -14.31
CA LEU A 209 -5.55 -8.13 -14.29
C LEU A 209 -4.99 -7.92 -12.87
N TYR A 210 -5.77 -7.30 -11.98
CA TYR A 210 -5.34 -6.93 -10.64
C TYR A 210 -6.54 -6.66 -9.73
N THR A 211 -6.44 -7.08 -8.47
CA THR A 211 -7.41 -6.73 -7.42
C THR A 211 -6.74 -5.79 -6.45
N VAL A 212 -7.25 -4.56 -6.33
CA VAL A 212 -6.63 -3.52 -5.50
C VAL A 212 -6.75 -3.88 -4.01
N PRO A 213 -5.63 -4.07 -3.29
CA PRO A 213 -5.63 -4.29 -1.85
C PRO A 213 -5.99 -2.99 -1.14
N LYS A 214 -7.29 -2.78 -0.89
CA LYS A 214 -7.83 -1.54 -0.32
C LYS A 214 -7.11 -1.02 0.94
N PRO A 215 -6.65 -1.87 1.88
CA PRO A 215 -5.92 -1.40 3.06
C PRO A 215 -4.53 -0.82 2.78
N ILE A 216 -3.92 -1.12 1.62
CA ILE A 216 -2.58 -0.67 1.22
C ILE A 216 -2.66 0.42 0.18
N GLN A 217 -3.44 0.18 -0.87
CA GLN A 217 -3.47 1.00 -2.09
C GLN A 217 -4.72 1.88 -2.16
N GLY A 218 -5.52 1.90 -1.09
CA GLY A 218 -6.73 2.69 -1.00
C GLY A 218 -7.81 2.27 -2.00
N SER A 219 -8.68 3.21 -2.35
CA SER A 219 -9.70 3.04 -3.38
C SER A 219 -9.26 3.79 -4.62
N TRP A 220 -8.83 3.09 -5.68
CA TRP A 220 -8.44 3.75 -6.92
C TRP A 220 -9.64 4.42 -7.60
N VAL A 221 -9.49 5.68 -7.98
CA VAL A 221 -10.56 6.54 -8.51
C VAL A 221 -10.25 7.13 -9.88
N ASN A 222 -8.98 7.16 -10.29
CA ASN A 222 -8.59 7.62 -11.62
C ASN A 222 -7.48 6.73 -12.22
N ILE A 223 -7.44 6.69 -13.56
CA ILE A 223 -6.45 5.97 -14.35
C ILE A 223 -6.13 6.77 -15.64
N THR A 224 -4.87 6.85 -16.02
CA THR A 224 -4.41 7.40 -17.31
C THR A 224 -3.33 6.51 -17.93
N PRO A 225 -3.21 6.43 -19.27
CA PRO A 225 -2.07 5.76 -19.91
C PRO A 225 -0.75 6.39 -19.49
N ALA A 226 0.26 5.54 -19.28
CA ALA A 226 1.65 5.91 -19.11
C ALA A 226 2.40 5.80 -20.46
N PRO A 227 3.51 6.55 -20.67
CA PRO A 227 4.24 6.56 -21.93
C PRO A 227 4.90 5.22 -22.29
N ASP A 228 5.13 4.36 -21.30
CA ASP A 228 5.73 3.03 -21.45
C ASP A 228 4.72 1.93 -21.84
N GLY A 229 3.45 2.30 -22.06
CA GLY A 229 2.37 1.37 -22.36
C GLY A 229 1.65 0.82 -21.12
N GLY A 230 2.06 1.23 -19.92
CA GLY A 230 1.36 0.98 -18.67
C GLY A 230 0.26 2.01 -18.38
N PHE A 231 -0.09 2.14 -17.10
CA PHE A 231 -1.06 3.11 -16.60
C PHE A 231 -0.61 3.74 -15.28
N PHE A 232 -0.86 5.03 -15.10
CA PHE A 232 -0.83 5.64 -13.77
C PHE A 232 -2.22 5.62 -13.16
N VAL A 233 -2.31 5.30 -11.87
CA VAL A 233 -3.56 5.32 -11.09
C VAL A 233 -3.39 6.12 -9.82
N SER A 234 -4.50 6.64 -9.31
CA SER A 234 -4.53 7.35 -8.03
C SER A 234 -5.60 6.80 -7.12
N ASP A 235 -5.28 6.74 -5.84
CA ASP A 235 -6.22 6.46 -4.78
C ASP A 235 -7.09 7.69 -4.42
N GLN A 236 -8.24 7.45 -3.78
CA GLN A 236 -9.17 8.49 -3.32
C GLN A 236 -8.72 9.18 -2.02
N GLY A 237 -7.89 8.53 -1.23
CA GLY A 237 -7.43 8.96 0.08
C GLY A 237 -5.95 9.35 0.05
N ASP A 238 -5.17 8.71 0.91
CA ASP A 238 -3.77 9.03 1.20
C ASP A 238 -2.78 7.95 0.74
N ALA A 239 -3.21 6.94 0.00
CA ALA A 239 -2.34 5.84 -0.44
C ALA A 239 -1.39 6.21 -1.59
N GLY A 240 -1.65 7.29 -2.33
CA GLY A 240 -0.74 7.85 -3.31
C GLY A 240 -1.06 7.51 -4.77
N LEU A 241 -0.02 7.55 -5.60
CA LEU A 241 -0.06 7.18 -7.01
C LEU A 241 0.64 5.84 -7.23
N PHE A 242 0.16 5.07 -8.21
CA PHE A 242 0.77 3.80 -8.60
C PHE A 242 0.97 3.73 -10.11
N HIS A 243 2.01 3.03 -10.54
CA HIS A 243 2.26 2.68 -11.95
C HIS A 243 1.96 1.19 -12.16
N ILE A 244 1.09 0.92 -13.11
CA ILE A 244 0.65 -0.43 -13.49
C ILE A 244 1.28 -0.79 -14.82
N LYS A 245 1.99 -1.91 -14.87
CA LYS A 245 2.47 -2.55 -16.08
C LYS A 245 1.64 -3.83 -16.31
N PRO A 246 0.62 -3.81 -17.19
CA PRO A 246 -0.27 -4.94 -17.40
C PRO A 246 0.47 -6.20 -17.87
N ALA A 247 -0.03 -7.38 -17.48
CA ALA A 247 0.38 -8.63 -18.10
C ALA A 247 0.19 -8.59 -19.62
N LYS A 248 1.10 -9.22 -20.36
CA LYS A 248 1.00 -9.35 -21.81
C LYS A 248 -0.17 -10.26 -22.17
N LEU A 249 -1.01 -9.78 -23.09
CA LEU A 249 -2.17 -10.52 -23.55
C LEU A 249 -1.75 -11.86 -24.18
N GLY A 250 -2.30 -12.95 -23.64
CA GLY A 250 -2.06 -14.31 -24.15
C GLY A 250 -0.75 -14.96 -23.70
N ASP A 251 0.00 -14.31 -22.80
CA ASP A 251 1.19 -14.88 -22.18
C ASP A 251 0.88 -15.31 -20.73
N PRO A 252 0.73 -16.64 -20.46
CA PRO A 252 0.36 -17.13 -19.13
C PRO A 252 1.43 -16.92 -18.05
N GLU A 253 2.68 -16.68 -18.47
CA GLU A 253 3.80 -16.40 -17.57
C GLU A 253 3.95 -14.90 -17.28
N SER A 254 3.32 -14.04 -18.10
CA SER A 254 3.30 -12.61 -17.85
C SER A 254 2.39 -12.27 -16.67
N ARG A 255 2.81 -11.31 -15.85
CA ARG A 255 2.09 -10.86 -14.66
C ARG A 255 1.94 -9.35 -14.70
N THR A 256 0.82 -8.87 -14.17
CA THR A 256 0.62 -7.44 -13.93
C THR A 256 1.52 -7.02 -12.78
N ILE A 257 2.33 -5.99 -12.99
CA ILE A 257 3.20 -5.40 -11.97
C ILE A 257 2.56 -4.07 -11.55
N VAL A 258 2.54 -3.81 -10.25
CA VAL A 258 2.03 -2.56 -9.67
C VAL A 258 3.09 -2.03 -8.72
N GLU A 259 3.57 -0.83 -8.99
CA GLU A 259 4.62 -0.14 -8.23
C GLU A 259 4.05 1.17 -7.66
N SER A 260 4.38 1.50 -6.42
CA SER A 260 4.07 2.83 -5.87
C SER A 260 4.98 3.87 -6.50
N LEU A 261 4.45 5.04 -6.83
CA LEU A 261 5.27 6.17 -7.23
C LEU A 261 5.75 6.94 -5.99
N PRO A 262 7.00 7.44 -5.97
CA PRO A 262 7.56 8.15 -4.82
C PRO A 262 7.01 9.59 -4.65
N ALA A 263 6.31 10.14 -5.64
CA ALA A 263 5.68 11.45 -5.56
C ALA A 263 4.76 11.60 -4.33
N ASP A 264 5.03 12.59 -3.47
CA ASP A 264 4.17 12.94 -2.32
C ASP A 264 2.88 13.66 -2.77
N ILE A 265 1.99 12.88 -3.38
CA ILE A 265 0.69 13.32 -3.86
C ILE A 265 -0.29 12.15 -3.90
N SER A 266 -1.56 12.42 -3.57
CA SER A 266 -2.64 11.43 -3.49
C SER A 266 -3.99 12.10 -3.79
N SER A 267 -5.11 11.37 -3.68
CA SER A 267 -6.46 11.91 -3.87
C SER A 267 -6.70 12.53 -5.25
N ALA A 268 -6.01 12.06 -6.29
CA ALA A 268 -6.15 12.63 -7.63
C ALA A 268 -7.38 12.06 -8.31
N GLN A 269 -8.37 12.92 -8.54
CA GLN A 269 -9.57 12.54 -9.28
C GLN A 269 -9.44 12.82 -10.77
N GLY A 270 -8.44 13.61 -11.19
CA GLY A 270 -8.02 13.73 -12.58
C GLY A 270 -6.54 13.38 -12.79
N LEU A 271 -6.23 12.61 -13.82
CA LEU A 271 -4.87 12.33 -14.28
C LEU A 271 -4.78 12.45 -15.79
N VAL A 272 -3.68 13.03 -16.28
CA VAL A 272 -3.31 12.93 -17.70
C VAL A 272 -1.80 12.99 -17.87
N TRP A 273 -1.25 12.11 -18.71
CA TRP A 273 0.12 12.24 -19.19
C TRP A 273 0.14 13.18 -20.40
N ALA A 274 0.90 14.28 -20.30
CA ALA A 274 1.06 15.25 -21.38
C ALA A 274 2.37 16.02 -21.19
N PHE A 275 2.93 16.58 -22.28
CA PHE A 275 4.10 17.45 -22.21
C PHE A 275 5.28 16.86 -21.40
N ASP A 276 5.49 15.55 -21.53
CA ASP A 276 6.51 14.78 -20.81
C ASP A 276 6.38 14.89 -19.27
N SER A 277 5.15 14.96 -18.77
CA SER A 277 4.86 15.03 -17.33
C SER A 277 3.50 14.41 -17.01
N LEU A 278 3.33 13.98 -15.76
CA LEU A 278 2.04 13.58 -15.23
C LEU A 278 1.34 14.79 -14.61
N TYR A 279 0.19 15.18 -15.14
CA TYR A 279 -0.66 16.20 -14.55
C TYR A 279 -1.69 15.56 -13.63
N VAL A 280 -1.82 16.13 -12.44
CA VAL A 280 -2.56 15.54 -11.33
C VAL A 280 -3.54 16.59 -10.78
N ASP A 281 -4.84 16.31 -10.88
CA ASP A 281 -5.90 17.16 -10.35
C ASP A 281 -6.40 16.58 -9.03
N VAL A 282 -5.92 17.18 -7.93
CA VAL A 282 -6.14 16.71 -6.55
C VAL A 282 -7.45 17.27 -6.02
N ASN A 283 -8.28 16.39 -5.47
CA ASN A 283 -9.56 16.74 -4.87
C ASN A 283 -9.50 16.59 -3.34
N GLY A 284 -9.46 17.72 -2.63
CA GLY A 284 -9.58 17.77 -1.16
C GLY A 284 -8.26 17.84 -0.35
N GLY A 285 -8.35 17.56 0.96
CA GLY A 285 -7.20 17.42 1.86
C GLY A 285 -6.36 18.67 2.13
N GLY A 286 -6.88 19.89 1.88
CA GLY A 286 -6.10 21.13 1.93
C GLY A 286 -5.02 21.24 0.85
N ARG A 287 -4.91 20.22 -0.01
CA ARG A 287 -4.02 20.12 -1.16
C ARG A 287 -4.78 20.22 -2.48
N SER A 288 -6.06 20.61 -2.48
CA SER A 288 -6.85 20.69 -3.71
C SER A 288 -6.22 21.63 -4.76
N GLY A 289 -6.11 21.17 -6.01
CA GLY A 289 -5.39 21.90 -7.05
C GLY A 289 -4.88 21.06 -8.20
N LEU A 290 -4.42 21.76 -9.24
CA LEU A 290 -3.68 21.18 -10.35
C LEU A 290 -2.18 21.16 -10.02
N TYR A 291 -1.58 20.00 -10.24
CA TYR A 291 -0.16 19.74 -10.06
C TYR A 291 0.46 19.16 -11.32
N ARG A 292 1.78 19.29 -11.40
CA ARG A 292 2.65 18.60 -12.34
C ARG A 292 3.60 17.72 -11.55
N VAL A 293 3.73 16.48 -11.97
CA VAL A 293 4.65 15.50 -11.40
C VAL A 293 5.66 15.12 -12.48
N THR A 294 6.94 15.21 -12.12
CA THR A 294 8.09 14.93 -13.00
C THR A 294 9.06 13.99 -12.31
N ASP A 295 9.90 13.36 -13.12
CA ASP A 295 11.07 12.61 -12.68
C ASP A 295 12.25 13.59 -12.59
N SER A 296 12.77 13.78 -11.37
CA SER A 296 13.77 14.81 -11.09
C SER A 296 15.20 14.43 -11.52
N ASP A 297 15.49 13.14 -11.65
CA ASP A 297 16.84 12.62 -11.94
C ASP A 297 16.91 11.75 -13.22
N ASN A 298 15.79 11.58 -13.92
CA ASN A 298 15.60 10.76 -15.12
C ASN A 298 15.82 9.25 -14.87
N ASN A 299 15.53 8.76 -13.67
CA ASN A 299 15.66 7.34 -13.32
C ASN A 299 14.42 6.50 -13.68
N GLY A 300 13.32 7.13 -14.10
CA GLY A 300 12.03 6.52 -14.43
C GLY A 300 10.95 6.71 -13.37
N ASP A 301 11.30 7.20 -12.18
CA ASP A 301 10.40 7.37 -11.05
C ASP A 301 9.92 8.83 -10.94
N LEU A 302 8.59 9.00 -10.94
CA LEU A 302 7.97 10.29 -10.74
C LEU A 302 8.03 10.67 -9.24
N ASP A 303 8.87 11.65 -8.89
CA ASP A 303 9.17 12.04 -7.51
C ASP A 303 8.93 13.52 -7.21
N GLN A 304 9.06 14.40 -8.20
CA GLN A 304 8.97 15.84 -8.01
C GLN A 304 7.54 16.33 -8.24
N VAL A 305 6.93 16.89 -7.19
CA VAL A 305 5.57 17.43 -7.22
C VAL A 305 5.58 18.96 -7.21
N GLU A 306 5.04 19.57 -8.26
CA GLU A 306 4.89 21.03 -8.40
C GLU A 306 3.40 21.42 -8.45
N LYS A 307 2.97 22.30 -7.53
CA LYS A 307 1.63 22.89 -7.59
C LYS A 307 1.58 24.00 -8.64
N LEU A 308 0.79 23.81 -9.69
CA LEU A 308 0.59 24.79 -10.75
C LEU A 308 -0.54 25.77 -10.44
N ARG A 309 -1.60 25.28 -9.79
CA ARG A 309 -2.78 26.09 -9.45
C ARG A 309 -3.49 25.54 -8.24
N ALA A 310 -3.68 26.37 -7.22
CA ALA A 310 -4.62 26.05 -6.15
C ALA A 310 -6.05 26.15 -6.69
N ILE A 311 -6.85 25.12 -6.46
CA ILE A 311 -8.25 25.02 -6.87
C ILE A 311 -9.02 24.62 -5.63
N ASP A 312 -9.65 25.59 -4.98
CA ASP A 312 -10.29 25.37 -3.67
C ASP A 312 -11.63 24.67 -3.86
N GLY A 313 -11.71 23.39 -3.50
CA GLY A 313 -12.87 22.55 -3.68
C GLY A 313 -12.61 21.17 -3.10
N GLY A 314 -13.65 20.35 -2.99
CA GLY A 314 -13.48 19.00 -2.48
C GLY A 314 -14.75 18.15 -2.51
N GLY A 315 -14.56 16.84 -2.35
CA GLY A 315 -15.63 15.85 -2.36
C GLY A 315 -16.21 15.63 -3.76
N GLU A 316 -17.47 15.17 -3.81
CA GLU A 316 -18.20 14.90 -5.07
C GLU A 316 -18.31 16.13 -5.99
N HIS A 317 -18.08 17.34 -5.48
CA HIS A 317 -18.24 18.60 -6.21
C HIS A 317 -16.94 19.41 -6.35
N GLY A 318 -15.79 18.81 -6.02
CA GLY A 318 -14.46 19.41 -6.16
C GLY A 318 -13.91 19.34 -7.60
N PRO A 319 -12.61 19.60 -7.79
CA PRO A 319 -11.92 19.33 -9.05
C PRO A 319 -11.86 17.82 -9.35
N HIS A 320 -12.01 17.44 -10.62
CA HIS A 320 -12.29 16.05 -11.00
C HIS A 320 -11.59 15.55 -12.25
N ALA A 321 -11.06 16.41 -13.11
CA ALA A 321 -10.45 15.94 -14.33
C ALA A 321 -9.44 16.94 -14.86
N VAL A 322 -8.34 16.41 -15.38
CA VAL A 322 -7.42 17.12 -16.25
C VAL A 322 -7.36 16.37 -17.58
N ILE A 323 -7.53 17.09 -18.68
CA ILE A 323 -7.71 16.51 -20.02
C ILE A 323 -6.80 17.27 -20.99
N LEU A 324 -6.07 16.55 -21.83
CA LEU A 324 -5.32 17.15 -22.93
C LEU A 324 -6.29 17.68 -23.99
N SER A 325 -6.12 18.93 -24.40
CA SER A 325 -6.94 19.51 -25.48
C SER A 325 -6.75 18.76 -26.79
N GLU A 326 -7.72 18.85 -27.69
CA GLU A 326 -7.74 18.12 -28.95
C GLU A 326 -6.58 18.51 -29.88
N ASP A 327 -6.07 19.73 -29.75
CA ASP A 327 -4.90 20.21 -30.48
C ASP A 327 -3.56 19.82 -29.84
N GLY A 328 -3.60 19.17 -28.67
CA GLY A 328 -2.44 18.71 -27.93
C GLY A 328 -1.58 19.84 -27.35
N LYS A 329 -2.12 21.05 -27.17
CA LYS A 329 -1.34 22.23 -26.75
C LYS A 329 -1.73 22.80 -25.40
N ASN A 330 -2.88 22.42 -24.86
CA ASN A 330 -3.43 22.96 -23.63
C ASN A 330 -4.02 21.85 -22.76
N LEU A 331 -4.32 22.18 -21.51
CA LEU A 331 -5.08 21.30 -20.61
C LEU A 331 -6.44 21.93 -20.31
N TYR A 332 -7.48 21.11 -20.31
CA TYR A 332 -8.75 21.43 -19.69
C TYR A 332 -8.78 20.86 -18.28
N VAL A 333 -9.14 21.68 -17.29
CA VAL A 333 -9.36 21.24 -15.91
C VAL A 333 -10.84 21.36 -15.61
N ALA A 334 -11.50 20.24 -15.30
CA ALA A 334 -12.91 20.18 -15.00
C ALA A 334 -13.12 20.29 -13.49
N CYS A 335 -13.81 21.35 -13.08
CA CYS A 335 -14.13 21.62 -11.69
C CYS A 335 -15.62 21.42 -11.45
N GLY A 336 -15.97 20.79 -10.33
CA GLY A 336 -17.35 20.66 -9.89
C GLY A 336 -17.90 21.99 -9.36
N ASN A 337 -19.22 22.04 -9.24
CA ASN A 337 -20.00 23.25 -8.92
C ASN A 337 -19.84 23.77 -7.48
N HIS A 338 -19.00 23.16 -6.64
CA HIS A 338 -18.61 23.67 -5.32
C HIS A 338 -17.11 24.01 -5.26
N THR A 339 -16.48 24.16 -6.42
CA THR A 339 -15.09 24.56 -6.51
C THR A 339 -15.02 26.08 -6.58
N HIS A 340 -14.47 26.75 -5.57
CA HIS A 340 -14.32 28.19 -5.59
C HIS A 340 -13.44 28.65 -6.75
N LEU A 341 -13.86 29.74 -7.37
CA LEU A 341 -13.13 30.35 -8.46
C LEU A 341 -11.72 30.73 -8.01
N THR A 342 -10.72 30.16 -8.68
CA THR A 342 -9.32 30.52 -8.49
C THR A 342 -8.94 31.76 -9.29
N LYS A 343 -7.71 32.26 -9.13
CA LYS A 343 -7.19 33.35 -9.96
C LYS A 343 -7.16 32.91 -11.43
N ILE A 344 -7.92 33.62 -12.26
CA ILE A 344 -7.98 33.44 -13.73
C ILE A 344 -7.31 34.61 -14.45
N ASP A 345 -6.51 34.30 -15.47
CA ASP A 345 -5.78 35.31 -16.25
C ASP A 345 -6.66 35.95 -17.33
N SER A 346 -7.62 35.20 -17.86
CA SER A 346 -8.66 35.68 -18.77
C SER A 346 -9.91 34.80 -18.68
N SER A 347 -11.04 35.28 -19.18
CA SER A 347 -12.28 34.50 -19.25
C SER A 347 -12.93 34.66 -20.62
N ARG A 348 -13.40 33.55 -21.19
CA ARG A 348 -14.24 33.58 -22.40
C ARG A 348 -15.64 34.13 -22.08
N ALA A 349 -16.14 33.85 -20.87
CA ALA A 349 -17.40 34.39 -20.39
C ALA A 349 -17.18 35.76 -19.73
N PRO A 350 -18.07 36.74 -19.95
CA PRO A 350 -18.08 37.97 -19.16
C PRO A 350 -18.11 37.66 -17.65
N GLN A 351 -17.27 38.35 -16.87
CA GLN A 351 -17.15 38.14 -15.42
C GLN A 351 -18.12 38.99 -14.59
N ASN A 352 -19.19 39.49 -15.20
CA ASN A 352 -20.27 40.20 -14.51
C ASN A 352 -21.25 39.21 -13.89
N TRP A 353 -20.75 38.29 -13.07
CA TRP A 353 -21.52 37.25 -12.40
C TRP A 353 -22.32 37.84 -11.24
N SER A 354 -23.46 38.44 -11.58
CA SER A 354 -24.46 38.92 -10.64
C SER A 354 -25.68 38.01 -10.66
N GLU A 355 -26.42 38.02 -9.55
CA GLU A 355 -27.64 37.25 -9.40
C GLU A 355 -28.84 38.16 -9.74
N ASP A 356 -29.50 37.91 -10.87
CA ASP A 356 -30.70 38.66 -11.29
C ASP A 356 -31.96 38.11 -10.61
N LEU A 357 -32.02 38.26 -9.28
CA LEU A 357 -33.16 37.84 -8.47
C LEU A 357 -34.10 39.02 -8.17
N LEU A 358 -35.35 38.93 -8.63
CA LEU A 358 -36.40 39.92 -8.33
C LEU A 358 -36.84 39.87 -6.85
N LEU A 359 -36.68 38.72 -6.20
CA LEU A 359 -37.07 38.46 -4.81
C LEU A 359 -35.84 38.01 -4.00
N PRO A 360 -35.85 38.13 -2.66
CA PRO A 360 -34.78 37.58 -1.83
C PRO A 360 -34.53 36.10 -2.15
N ARG A 361 -33.25 35.74 -2.26
CA ARG A 361 -32.84 34.36 -2.58
C ARG A 361 -33.45 33.36 -1.60
N GLN A 362 -34.14 32.37 -2.16
CA GLN A 362 -34.55 31.19 -1.42
C GLN A 362 -33.46 30.13 -1.56
N TRP A 363 -32.74 29.89 -0.47
CA TRP A 363 -31.71 28.85 -0.43
C TRP A 363 -32.33 27.45 -0.47
N ASP A 364 -31.55 26.46 -0.91
CA ASP A 364 -31.95 25.06 -0.82
C ASP A 364 -32.31 24.72 0.64
N ALA A 365 -33.53 24.26 0.85
CA ALA A 365 -34.06 23.92 2.17
C ALA A 365 -33.34 22.74 2.82
N ARG A 366 -32.67 21.88 2.03
CA ARG A 366 -31.81 20.78 2.49
C ARG A 366 -30.36 21.22 2.72
N GLY A 367 -30.03 22.47 2.42
CA GLY A 367 -28.73 23.08 2.72
C GLY A 367 -27.65 22.90 1.65
N HIS A 368 -27.93 22.23 0.53
CA HIS A 368 -26.99 22.09 -0.58
C HIS A 368 -26.67 23.47 -1.21
N ALA A 369 -25.39 23.75 -1.45
CA ALA A 369 -24.87 25.02 -1.99
C ALA A 369 -25.35 26.30 -1.25
N LYS A 370 -25.80 26.18 0.01
CA LYS A 370 -26.29 27.33 0.78
C LYS A 370 -25.15 28.32 1.05
N GLY A 371 -25.35 29.58 0.66
CA GLY A 371 -24.35 30.64 0.78
C GLY A 371 -23.43 30.80 -0.44
N VAL A 372 -23.48 29.89 -1.41
CA VAL A 372 -22.66 29.95 -2.63
C VAL A 372 -23.34 30.84 -3.67
N LEU A 373 -22.61 31.81 -4.23
CA LEU A 373 -23.08 32.76 -5.26
C LEU A 373 -22.38 32.49 -6.58
N ALA A 374 -22.97 32.93 -7.71
CA ALA A 374 -22.34 32.83 -9.02
C ALA A 374 -20.90 33.39 -9.02
N PRO A 375 -19.95 32.74 -9.72
CA PRO A 375 -20.16 31.55 -10.55
C PRO A 375 -20.34 30.26 -9.74
N GLY A 376 -20.03 30.23 -8.45
CA GLY A 376 -20.20 29.07 -7.56
C GLY A 376 -19.24 27.91 -7.82
N GLY A 377 -18.71 27.85 -9.04
CA GLY A 377 -17.66 27.01 -9.58
C GLY A 377 -17.70 27.03 -11.09
#